data_AF-I1NQ42-F1
#
_entry.id   AF-I1NQ42-F1
#
_cell.length_a   1.000
_cell.length_b   1.000
_cell.length_c   1.000
_cell.angle_alpha   90.00
_cell.angle_beta   90.00
_cell.angle_gamma   90.00
#
_symmetry.space_group_name_H-M   'P 1'
#
loop_
_entity.id
_entity.type
_entity.pdbx_description
1 polymer ?
#
loop_
_entity_poly.entity_id
_entity_poly.type
_entity_poly.pdbx_seq_one_letter_code
_entity_poly.pdbx_strand_id
1 'polypeptide(L)'
;LRHEYYMFAGLGDDEDDEMVQSDDDDTQSPTSSVPDPYDYMYSNIPQSTNVLKPEPDCKHCGAKRFQYEPPSFCCRGGKIKLVQNETPPELMRLWTSSDPDAKHFRDNNRYFNDHFSFTTLGVSLDKAFANMSSGVYTFRAHGQIYHNIHSFSPRDSGPEHLELYFYDDDPTLSHRFQRSPSLDQDVIRTIADVLRNNPYSETFRSLGQAEDLANYRVTLNLDHRLHQRRYNVPVTTKPFYGCYDPLSYPLFFPRGESGWHQSLPKDKITMEDANARNGDDPDCNSRIRVFVRDYYCYKFQMRRGIFNPILHGGLLFQ
;
A
#
# COMPACT_ATOMS: atom_id res chain seq x y z
N LEU A 1 -10.82 -3.11 -28.32
CA LEU A 1 -10.24 -3.31 -26.97
C LEU A 1 -8.74 -3.20 -27.15
N ARG A 2 -8.15 -2.12 -26.64
CA ARG A 2 -6.77 -1.68 -26.92
C ARG A 2 -5.76 -2.72 -26.39
N HIS A 3 -4.77 -3.02 -27.22
CA HIS A 3 -3.61 -3.84 -26.88
C HIS A 3 -2.55 -2.96 -26.21
N GLU A 4 -2.12 -3.35 -25.01
CA GLU A 4 -0.95 -2.79 -24.33
C GLU A 4 0.31 -3.48 -24.87
N TYR A 5 1.21 -2.69 -25.46
CA TYR A 5 2.55 -3.12 -25.85
C TYR A 5 3.55 -2.67 -24.78
N TYR A 6 4.33 -3.62 -24.27
CA TYR A 6 5.51 -3.32 -23.45
C TYR A 6 6.73 -3.20 -24.37
N MET A 7 7.35 -2.03 -24.42
CA MET A 7 8.74 -1.87 -24.89
C MET A 7 9.53 -1.17 -23.79
N PHE A 8 10.60 -1.82 -23.34
CA PHE A 8 11.63 -1.24 -22.49
C PHE A 8 12.85 -0.91 -23.34
N ALA A 9 13.25 0.36 -23.34
CA ALA A 9 14.57 0.89 -23.64
C ALA A 9 14.54 2.34 -23.12
N GLY A 10 15.50 2.91 -22.42
CA GLY A 10 16.82 2.53 -21.96
C GLY A 10 17.52 3.84 -21.56
N LEU A 11 18.35 3.78 -20.52
CA LEU A 11 19.41 4.74 -20.14
C LEU A 11 18.97 6.12 -19.62
N GLY A 12 19.09 6.28 -18.30
CA GLY A 12 19.47 7.54 -17.68
C GLY A 12 20.78 7.31 -16.93
N ASP A 13 21.89 7.79 -17.48
CA ASP A 13 23.00 8.28 -16.66
C ASP A 13 22.61 9.68 -16.16
N ASP A 14 23.16 10.01 -15.00
CA ASP A 14 22.79 11.10 -14.11
C ASP A 14 22.75 12.51 -14.73
N GLU A 15 21.97 13.37 -14.06
CA GLU A 15 21.90 14.83 -14.19
C GLU A 15 21.13 15.35 -15.42
N ASP A 16 19.81 15.54 -15.26
CA ASP A 16 19.18 16.86 -15.39
C ASP A 16 17.66 16.77 -15.20
N ASP A 17 17.13 17.71 -14.40
CA ASP A 17 15.71 17.98 -14.21
C ASP A 17 15.06 18.40 -15.54
N GLU A 18 14.27 17.54 -16.18
CA GLU A 18 13.20 17.99 -17.08
C GLU A 18 12.11 16.92 -17.24
N MET A 19 10.86 17.29 -16.92
CA MET A 19 9.68 16.47 -17.13
C MET A 19 9.42 16.31 -18.63
N VAL A 20 9.32 15.08 -19.11
CA VAL A 20 9.00 14.78 -20.50
C VAL A 20 7.56 15.23 -20.81
N GLN A 21 7.41 16.30 -21.60
CA GLN A 21 6.16 16.61 -22.29
C GLN A 21 5.96 15.56 -23.40
N SER A 22 4.90 14.77 -23.31
CA SER A 22 4.46 13.88 -24.39
C SER A 22 3.50 14.64 -25.29
N ASP A 23 4.03 15.21 -26.38
CA ASP A 23 3.22 15.58 -27.54
C ASP A 23 2.96 14.32 -28.36
N ASP A 24 1.92 13.56 -28.00
CA ASP A 24 1.44 12.42 -28.78
C ASP A 24 0.60 12.93 -29.99
N ASP A 25 1.26 13.23 -31.11
CA ASP A 25 0.63 13.15 -32.44
C ASP A 25 1.16 11.91 -33.18
N ASP A 26 0.64 10.74 -32.81
CA ASP A 26 0.92 9.48 -33.51
C ASP A 26 -0.36 8.95 -34.18
N THR A 27 -0.78 9.64 -35.25
CA THR A 27 -1.66 9.05 -36.26
C THR A 27 -0.82 8.56 -37.45
N GLN A 28 0.08 7.60 -37.24
CA GLN A 28 0.62 6.74 -38.31
C GLN A 28 1.38 5.53 -37.75
N SER A 29 0.80 4.34 -37.88
CA SER A 29 1.49 3.09 -37.61
C SER A 29 2.64 2.89 -38.62
N PRO A 30 3.89 2.66 -38.20
CA PRO A 30 4.94 2.31 -39.13
C PRO A 30 4.75 0.85 -39.54
N THR A 31 4.30 0.63 -40.77
CA THR A 31 4.36 -0.69 -41.40
C THR A 31 5.82 -1.03 -41.67
N SER A 32 6.53 -1.56 -40.66
CA SER A 32 7.86 -2.13 -40.84
C SER A 32 7.74 -3.36 -41.74
N SER A 33 8.29 -3.27 -42.95
CA SER A 33 8.32 -4.35 -43.94
C SER A 33 9.47 -5.35 -43.70
N VAL A 34 10.06 -5.39 -42.49
CA VAL A 34 11.13 -6.32 -42.12
C VAL A 34 10.51 -7.48 -41.35
N PRO A 35 10.54 -8.72 -41.87
CA PRO A 35 10.03 -9.89 -41.16
C PRO A 35 10.80 -10.08 -39.85
N ASP A 36 10.10 -10.19 -38.73
CA ASP A 36 10.70 -10.49 -37.42
C ASP A 36 11.37 -11.88 -37.48
N PRO A 37 12.72 -11.97 -37.32
CA PRO A 37 13.45 -13.24 -37.34
C PRO A 37 12.97 -14.24 -36.27
N TYR A 38 12.25 -13.78 -35.25
CA TYR A 38 11.73 -14.58 -34.14
C TYR A 38 10.24 -14.88 -34.22
N ASP A 39 9.55 -14.55 -35.33
CA ASP A 39 8.10 -14.79 -35.48
C ASP A 39 7.71 -16.27 -35.28
N TYR A 40 8.63 -17.19 -35.61
CA TYR A 40 8.47 -18.63 -35.36
C TYR A 40 8.37 -19.00 -33.86
N MET A 41 8.86 -18.17 -32.93
CA MET A 41 8.69 -18.40 -31.49
C MET A 41 7.23 -18.19 -31.05
N TYR A 42 6.49 -17.35 -31.76
CA TYR A 42 5.10 -17.02 -31.48
C TYR A 42 4.11 -17.92 -32.23
N SER A 43 4.58 -18.77 -33.16
CA SER A 43 3.72 -19.65 -33.97
C SER A 43 2.90 -20.65 -33.16
N ASN A 44 3.32 -20.95 -31.92
CA ASN A 44 2.68 -21.91 -31.03
C ASN A 44 1.84 -21.23 -29.93
N ILE A 45 1.72 -19.90 -29.94
CA ILE A 45 0.85 -19.20 -29.00
C ILE A 45 -0.60 -19.45 -29.43
N PRO A 46 -1.45 -19.99 -28.54
CA PRO A 46 -2.86 -20.18 -28.84
C PRO A 46 -3.50 -18.86 -29.27
N GLN A 47 -4.13 -18.86 -30.46
CA GLN A 47 -4.84 -17.68 -30.98
C GLN A 47 -6.14 -17.36 -30.22
N SER A 48 -6.57 -18.28 -29.35
CA SER A 48 -7.76 -18.13 -28.51
C SER A 48 -7.41 -18.29 -27.03
N THR A 49 -7.96 -17.43 -26.18
CA THR A 49 -7.80 -17.53 -24.73
C THR A 49 -8.62 -18.68 -24.18
N ASN A 50 -7.99 -19.58 -23.42
CA ASN A 50 -8.72 -20.60 -22.66
C ASN A 50 -9.52 -19.92 -21.55
N VAL A 51 -10.84 -19.91 -21.68
CA VAL A 51 -11.76 -19.37 -20.67
C VAL A 51 -12.10 -20.46 -19.66
N LEU A 52 -11.78 -20.24 -18.39
CA LEU A 52 -12.15 -21.15 -17.31
C LEU A 52 -13.68 -21.25 -17.19
N LYS A 53 -14.19 -22.42 -16.79
CA LYS A 53 -15.63 -22.58 -16.55
C LYS A 53 -16.06 -21.64 -15.41
N PRO A 54 -17.20 -20.93 -15.54
CA PRO A 54 -17.71 -20.10 -14.48
C PRO A 54 -18.05 -20.93 -13.23
N GLU A 55 -17.61 -20.45 -12.07
CA GLU A 55 -18.00 -21.00 -10.76
C GLU A 55 -18.91 -19.99 -10.04
N PRO A 56 -19.90 -20.45 -9.26
CA PRO A 56 -20.71 -19.56 -8.44
C PRO A 56 -19.85 -18.88 -7.37
N ASP A 57 -20.17 -17.62 -7.08
CA ASP A 57 -19.51 -16.85 -6.03
C ASP A 57 -19.63 -17.58 -4.67
N CYS A 58 -18.67 -17.34 -3.77
CA CYS A 58 -18.62 -18.00 -2.48
C CYS A 58 -19.85 -17.68 -1.63
N LYS A 59 -20.59 -18.72 -1.22
CA LYS A 59 -21.79 -18.60 -0.37
C LYS A 59 -21.57 -17.95 1.01
N HIS A 60 -20.33 -17.85 1.47
CA HIS A 60 -19.99 -17.30 2.78
C HIS A 60 -19.57 -15.83 2.74
N CYS A 61 -18.84 -15.42 1.71
CA CYS A 61 -18.22 -14.09 1.66
C CYS A 61 -18.42 -13.35 0.33
N GLY A 62 -19.16 -13.91 -0.63
CA GLY A 62 -19.44 -13.29 -1.93
C GLY A 62 -18.23 -13.17 -2.87
N ALA A 63 -17.11 -13.82 -2.54
CA ALA A 63 -15.91 -13.81 -3.38
C ALA A 63 -16.14 -14.54 -4.70
N LYS A 64 -15.71 -13.95 -5.82
CA LYS A 64 -15.66 -14.61 -7.12
C LYS A 64 -14.77 -15.84 -7.03
N ARG A 65 -15.20 -16.96 -7.61
CA ARG A 65 -14.46 -18.23 -7.59
C ARG A 65 -14.01 -18.65 -8.99
N PHE A 66 -12.91 -19.39 -9.05
CA PHE A 66 -12.39 -19.99 -10.28
C PHE A 66 -12.46 -21.52 -10.27
N GLN A 67 -12.56 -22.14 -11.46
CA GLN A 67 -12.82 -23.58 -11.67
C GLN A 67 -11.92 -24.53 -10.86
N TYR A 68 -10.68 -24.15 -10.58
CA TYR A 68 -9.71 -24.99 -9.84
C TYR A 68 -9.35 -24.43 -8.46
N GLU A 69 -10.10 -23.43 -8.00
CA GLU A 69 -9.88 -22.80 -6.71
C GLU A 69 -10.54 -23.62 -5.58
N PRO A 70 -9.78 -24.01 -4.54
CA PRO A 70 -10.34 -24.71 -3.39
C PRO A 70 -11.51 -23.94 -2.76
N PRO A 71 -12.61 -24.60 -2.35
CA PRO A 71 -13.78 -23.91 -1.78
C PRO A 71 -13.49 -23.05 -0.54
N SER A 72 -12.39 -23.33 0.16
CA SER A 72 -11.97 -22.65 1.38
C SER A 72 -10.94 -21.54 1.15
N PHE A 73 -10.51 -21.28 -0.09
CA PHE A 73 -9.42 -20.36 -0.39
C PHE A 73 -9.73 -18.91 0.04
N CYS A 74 -10.93 -18.40 -0.24
CA CYS A 74 -11.32 -17.02 0.02
C CYS A 74 -11.60 -16.66 1.50
N CYS A 75 -12.12 -17.59 2.30
CA CYS A 75 -12.59 -17.29 3.67
C CYS A 75 -12.49 -18.47 4.64
N ARG A 76 -11.72 -19.50 4.29
CA ARG A 76 -11.61 -20.76 5.05
C ARG A 76 -12.96 -21.41 5.35
N GLY A 77 -13.88 -21.37 4.39
CA GLY A 77 -15.23 -21.93 4.52
C GLY A 77 -16.13 -21.14 5.48
N GLY A 78 -16.02 -19.81 5.45
CA GLY A 78 -16.80 -18.90 6.30
C GLY A 78 -16.24 -18.69 7.70
N LYS A 79 -15.05 -19.20 7.99
CA LYS A 79 -14.36 -18.99 9.28
C LYS A 79 -13.67 -17.62 9.37
N ILE A 80 -13.59 -16.89 8.27
CA ILE A 80 -12.94 -15.58 8.20
C ILE A 80 -13.94 -14.61 7.62
N LYS A 81 -14.21 -13.55 8.38
CA LYS A 81 -15.03 -12.41 7.98
C LYS A 81 -14.33 -11.15 8.47
N LEU A 82 -13.63 -10.49 7.56
CA LEU A 82 -12.92 -9.25 7.88
C LEU A 82 -13.88 -8.07 7.70
N VAL A 83 -13.67 -7.01 8.48
CA VAL A 83 -14.38 -5.74 8.29
C VAL A 83 -13.98 -5.16 6.92
N GLN A 84 -14.99 -4.77 6.15
CA GLN A 84 -14.82 -4.02 4.92
C GLN A 84 -15.12 -2.56 5.23
N ASN A 85 -14.08 -1.74 5.26
CA ASN A 85 -14.25 -0.31 5.45
C ASN A 85 -14.60 0.31 4.11
N GLU A 86 -15.51 1.28 4.14
CA GLU A 86 -15.84 2.06 2.95
C GLU A 86 -14.65 2.96 2.60
N THR A 87 -14.24 2.92 1.33
CA THR A 87 -13.25 3.87 0.81
C THR A 87 -13.92 5.24 0.65
N PRO A 88 -13.29 6.33 1.13
CA PRO A 88 -13.77 7.69 0.89
C PRO A 88 -14.04 7.94 -0.60
N PRO A 89 -15.19 8.55 -0.98
CA PRO A 89 -15.58 8.74 -2.38
C PRO A 89 -14.53 9.47 -3.22
N GLU A 90 -13.86 10.46 -2.64
CA GLU A 90 -12.82 11.26 -3.27
C GLU A 90 -11.62 10.38 -3.64
N LEU A 91 -11.21 9.51 -2.72
CA LEU A 91 -10.13 8.55 -2.98
C LEU A 91 -10.57 7.47 -3.97
N MET A 92 -11.81 6.99 -3.89
CA MET A 92 -12.38 6.06 -4.87
C MET A 92 -12.40 6.64 -6.29
N ARG A 93 -12.67 7.94 -6.44
CA ARG A 93 -12.58 8.66 -7.73
C ARG A 93 -11.16 8.58 -8.28
N LEU A 94 -10.15 8.88 -7.47
CA LEU A 94 -8.74 8.82 -7.89
C LEU A 94 -8.35 7.41 -8.38
N TRP A 95 -8.87 6.36 -7.73
CA TRP A 95 -8.62 4.97 -8.13
C TRP A 95 -9.34 4.52 -9.42
N THR A 96 -10.39 5.21 -9.86
CA THR A 96 -11.31 4.67 -10.89
C THR A 96 -11.60 5.61 -12.05
N SER A 97 -11.51 6.92 -11.84
CA SER A 97 -11.88 7.91 -12.86
C SER A 97 -10.87 7.96 -14.01
N SER A 98 -11.33 8.35 -15.19
CA SER A 98 -10.49 8.59 -16.37
C SER A 98 -10.01 10.04 -16.48
N ASP A 99 -10.31 10.87 -15.48
CA ASP A 99 -9.87 12.26 -15.39
C ASP A 99 -8.33 12.35 -15.36
N PRO A 100 -7.73 13.45 -15.86
CA PRO A 100 -6.27 13.60 -15.92
C PRO A 100 -5.57 13.48 -14.56
N ASP A 101 -6.15 14.09 -13.52
CA ASP A 101 -5.65 14.04 -12.13
C ASP A 101 -5.68 12.61 -11.57
N ALA A 102 -6.75 11.86 -11.84
CA ALA A 102 -6.91 10.47 -11.41
C ALA A 102 -5.95 9.53 -12.14
N LYS A 103 -5.66 9.77 -13.43
CA LYS A 103 -4.62 9.05 -14.16
C LYS A 103 -3.25 9.33 -13.58
N HIS A 104 -2.90 10.62 -13.44
CA HIS A 104 -1.65 11.05 -12.82
C HIS A 104 -1.45 10.45 -11.43
N PHE A 105 -2.50 10.42 -10.61
CA PHE A 105 -2.50 9.75 -9.31
C PHE A 105 -2.15 8.27 -9.42
N ARG A 106 -2.79 7.51 -10.33
CA ARG A 106 -2.55 6.07 -10.46
C ARG A 106 -1.16 5.77 -11.00
N ASP A 107 -0.67 6.56 -11.94
CA ASP A 107 0.67 6.40 -12.52
C ASP A 107 1.76 6.68 -11.49
N ASN A 108 1.49 7.60 -10.54
CA ASN A 108 2.43 8.03 -9.50
C ASN A 108 2.02 7.58 -8.08
N ASN A 109 1.19 6.55 -7.95
CA ASN A 109 0.55 6.21 -6.68
C ASN A 109 1.54 5.84 -5.56
N ARG A 110 2.72 5.32 -5.91
CA ARG A 110 3.83 5.05 -4.98
C ARG A 110 4.37 6.35 -4.38
N TYR A 111 4.58 7.38 -5.21
CA TYR A 111 5.06 8.68 -4.76
C TYR A 111 4.01 9.37 -3.87
N PHE A 112 2.73 9.32 -4.25
CA PHE A 112 1.66 9.81 -3.39
C PHE A 112 1.60 9.03 -2.06
N ASN A 113 1.69 7.70 -2.08
CA ASN A 113 1.68 6.92 -0.85
C ASN A 113 2.88 7.25 0.06
N ASP A 114 4.07 7.37 -0.51
CA ASP A 114 5.30 7.73 0.22
C ASP A 114 5.19 9.13 0.83
N HIS A 115 4.67 10.10 0.07
CA HIS A 115 4.42 11.48 0.54
C HIS A 115 3.50 11.54 1.76
N PHE A 116 2.57 10.60 1.89
CA PHE A 116 1.65 10.50 3.02
C PHE A 116 2.03 9.40 4.03
N SER A 117 3.11 8.64 3.81
CA SER A 117 3.46 7.55 4.72
C SER A 117 3.83 8.08 6.12
N PHE A 118 3.32 7.41 7.15
CA PHE A 118 3.66 7.72 8.54
C PHE A 118 4.99 7.09 8.96
N THR A 119 5.55 6.22 8.14
CA THR A 119 6.80 5.55 8.45
C THR A 119 7.73 5.56 7.25
N THR A 120 9.00 5.68 7.54
CA THR A 120 10.06 5.49 6.54
C THR A 120 10.61 4.08 6.65
N LEU A 121 11.00 3.48 5.53
CA LEU A 121 11.64 2.18 5.55
C LEU A 121 13.10 2.34 6.02
N GLY A 122 13.42 1.79 7.19
CA GLY A 122 14.79 1.77 7.72
C GLY A 122 15.56 0.58 7.14
N VAL A 123 15.94 0.65 5.85
CA VAL A 123 16.78 -0.37 5.21
C VAL A 123 18.10 0.26 4.79
N SER A 124 19.21 -0.37 5.20
CA SER A 124 20.52 -0.12 4.60
C SER A 124 20.53 -0.73 3.20
N LEU A 125 20.25 0.08 2.19
CA LEU A 125 20.30 -0.35 0.80
C LEU A 125 21.76 -0.52 0.38
N ASP A 126 22.06 -1.70 -0.18
CA ASP A 126 23.31 -1.89 -0.90
C ASP A 126 23.17 -1.19 -2.26
N LYS A 127 23.84 -0.03 -2.39
CA LYS A 127 23.81 0.80 -3.61
C LYS A 127 24.29 0.05 -4.86
N ALA A 128 25.04 -1.05 -4.70
CA ALA A 128 25.46 -1.88 -5.82
C ALA A 128 24.32 -2.70 -6.46
N PHE A 129 23.23 -2.97 -5.72
CA PHE A 129 22.09 -3.78 -6.16
C PHE A 129 20.76 -3.00 -6.20
N ALA A 130 20.69 -1.84 -5.53
CA ALA A 130 19.54 -0.95 -5.55
C ALA A 130 19.65 0.13 -6.64
N ASN A 131 20.42 -0.12 -7.70
CA ASN A 131 20.42 0.71 -8.90
C ASN A 131 19.36 0.15 -9.87
N MET A 132 18.44 1.00 -10.34
CA MET A 132 17.45 0.61 -11.36
C MET A 132 18.09 0.45 -12.75
N SER A 133 19.39 0.12 -12.81
CA SER A 133 20.22 0.22 -14.01
C SER A 133 20.08 -0.97 -14.95
N SER A 134 19.64 -2.15 -14.49
CA SER A 134 19.25 -3.25 -15.40
C SER A 134 18.42 -4.37 -14.74
N GLY A 135 17.45 -4.93 -15.46
CA GLY A 135 16.67 -6.11 -15.08
C GLY A 135 15.42 -5.85 -14.26
N VAL A 136 14.78 -6.93 -13.77
CA VAL A 136 13.66 -6.82 -12.80
C VAL A 136 14.21 -6.20 -11.52
N TYR A 137 13.66 -5.06 -11.11
CA TYR A 137 14.10 -4.35 -9.90
C TYR A 137 14.09 -5.29 -8.70
N THR A 138 15.28 -5.61 -8.20
CA THR A 138 15.48 -6.56 -7.10
C THR A 138 16.37 -5.89 -6.06
N PHE A 139 15.78 -5.25 -5.05
CA PHE A 139 16.55 -4.79 -3.91
C PHE A 139 16.72 -5.93 -2.89
N ARG A 140 17.95 -6.11 -2.40
CA ARG A 140 18.26 -7.11 -1.39
C ARG A 140 18.44 -6.42 -0.04
N ALA A 141 17.40 -6.47 0.79
CA ALA A 141 17.51 -6.06 2.18
C ALA A 141 18.09 -7.20 3.03
N HIS A 142 19.17 -6.93 3.77
CA HIS A 142 19.75 -7.87 4.72
C HIS A 142 19.33 -7.51 6.14
N GLY A 143 18.90 -8.52 6.91
CA GLY A 143 18.39 -8.34 8.27
C GLY A 143 16.86 -8.27 8.33
N GLN A 144 16.34 -7.91 9.49
CA GLN A 144 14.90 -7.77 9.70
C GLN A 144 14.46 -6.39 9.17
N ILE A 145 13.42 -6.36 8.34
CA ILE A 145 12.87 -5.11 7.81
C ILE A 145 12.17 -4.37 8.96
N TYR A 146 12.48 -3.09 9.06
CA TYR A 146 12.08 -2.23 10.16
C TYR A 146 11.58 -0.90 9.61
N HIS A 147 10.47 -0.41 10.15
CA HIS A 147 9.99 0.93 9.86
C HIS A 147 10.56 1.89 10.90
N ASN A 148 11.23 2.93 10.41
CA ASN A 148 11.81 3.97 11.22
C ASN A 148 10.84 5.15 11.32
N ILE A 149 10.73 5.67 12.53
CA ILE A 149 10.08 6.93 12.84
C ILE A 149 11.22 7.81 13.28
N HIS A 150 11.61 8.70 12.38
CA HIS A 150 12.80 9.52 12.57
C HIS A 150 12.70 10.37 13.85
N SER A 151 13.86 10.66 14.42
CA SER A 151 13.99 11.69 15.45
C SER A 151 13.78 13.06 14.81
N PHE A 152 12.97 13.91 15.43
CA PHE A 152 12.47 15.21 14.94
C PHE A 152 13.50 16.35 15.01
N SER A 153 14.77 16.04 14.79
CA SER A 153 15.82 17.06 14.85
C SER A 153 15.69 18.00 13.65
N PRO A 154 15.70 19.34 13.84
CA PRO A 154 15.67 20.29 12.75
C PRO A 154 16.75 19.97 11.71
N ARG A 155 16.35 19.87 10.44
CA ARG A 155 17.24 19.64 9.30
C ARG A 155 17.25 20.88 8.42
N ASP A 156 18.37 21.12 7.75
CA ASP A 156 18.50 22.21 6.78
C ASP A 156 17.54 22.06 5.58
N SER A 157 17.06 20.84 5.30
CA SER A 157 16.13 20.53 4.19
C SER A 157 14.65 20.75 4.52
N GLY A 158 14.30 21.19 5.73
CA GLY A 158 12.91 21.34 6.16
C GLY A 158 12.25 20.02 6.58
N PRO A 159 10.93 20.04 6.86
CA PRO A 159 10.21 18.87 7.35
C PRO A 159 10.03 17.78 6.29
N GLU A 160 10.20 16.52 6.68
CA GLU A 160 10.07 15.37 5.78
C GLU A 160 9.17 14.24 6.33
N HIS A 161 8.54 13.49 5.43
CA HIS A 161 7.71 12.31 5.73
C HIS A 161 6.66 12.60 6.81
N LEU A 162 6.79 11.97 7.98
CA LEU A 162 5.87 12.11 9.10
C LEU A 162 5.80 13.54 9.65
N GLU A 163 6.88 14.32 9.55
CA GLU A 163 6.92 15.71 10.04
C GLU A 163 6.00 16.62 9.23
N LEU A 164 5.67 16.28 7.98
CA LEU A 164 4.74 17.05 7.16
C LEU A 164 3.36 17.12 7.83
N TYR A 165 2.95 16.07 8.55
CA TYR A 165 1.69 16.07 9.29
C TYR A 165 1.63 17.13 10.39
N PHE A 166 2.75 17.63 10.90
CA PHE A 166 2.74 18.68 11.92
C PHE A 166 2.19 20.01 11.39
N TYR A 167 2.22 20.18 10.06
CA TYR A 167 1.85 21.40 9.36
C TYR A 167 0.56 21.27 8.54
N ASP A 168 -0.11 20.11 8.57
CA ASP A 168 -1.33 19.85 7.76
C ASP A 168 -2.56 20.66 8.17
N ASP A 169 -2.51 21.33 9.32
CA ASP A 169 -3.53 22.29 9.75
C ASP A 169 -3.41 23.64 9.01
N ASP A 170 -2.26 23.92 8.37
CA ASP A 170 -2.11 25.04 7.44
C ASP A 170 -2.92 24.75 6.16
N PRO A 171 -3.98 25.52 5.85
CA PRO A 171 -4.81 25.29 4.67
C PRO A 171 -4.05 25.46 3.36
N THR A 172 -2.87 26.11 3.37
CA THR A 172 -2.04 26.26 2.17
C THR A 172 -1.28 25.00 1.81
N LEU A 173 -1.09 24.07 2.76
CA LEU A 173 -0.25 22.87 2.60
C LEU A 173 1.15 23.16 2.02
N SER A 174 1.69 24.35 2.32
CA SER A 174 2.93 24.87 1.74
C SER A 174 4.11 23.90 1.88
N HIS A 175 4.28 23.29 3.05
CA HIS A 175 5.33 22.31 3.31
C HIS A 175 5.20 21.04 2.45
N ARG A 176 3.97 20.57 2.18
CA ARG A 176 3.75 19.43 1.28
C ARG A 176 4.10 19.76 -0.16
N PHE A 177 3.66 20.93 -0.64
CA PHE A 177 3.93 21.35 -2.02
C PHE A 177 5.41 21.62 -2.27
N GLN A 178 6.11 22.22 -1.30
CA GLN A 178 7.56 22.40 -1.39
C GLN A 178 8.31 21.06 -1.40
N ARG A 179 7.83 20.06 -0.65
CA ARG A 179 8.48 18.75 -0.58
C ARG A 179 8.29 17.91 -1.84
N SER A 180 7.16 18.08 -2.54
CA SER A 180 6.84 17.30 -3.74
C SER A 180 6.28 18.20 -4.83
N PRO A 181 7.11 19.09 -5.41
CA PRO A 181 6.65 20.08 -6.38
C PRO A 181 6.21 19.47 -7.72
N SER A 182 6.69 18.26 -8.02
CA SER A 182 6.32 17.50 -9.22
C SER A 182 4.98 16.78 -9.10
N LEU A 183 4.44 16.62 -7.89
CA LEU A 183 3.14 15.98 -7.68
C LEU A 183 2.01 17.00 -7.83
N ASP A 184 0.89 16.53 -8.39
CA ASP A 184 -0.33 17.32 -8.53
C ASP A 184 -0.82 17.80 -7.14
N GLN A 185 -0.83 19.12 -6.95
CA GLN A 185 -1.16 19.76 -5.69
C GLN A 185 -2.63 19.61 -5.30
N ASP A 186 -3.54 19.49 -6.28
CA ASP A 186 -4.96 19.26 -6.03
C ASP A 186 -5.21 17.82 -5.57
N VAL A 187 -4.44 16.87 -6.11
CA VAL A 187 -4.42 15.49 -5.62
C VAL A 187 -3.84 15.42 -4.20
N ILE A 188 -2.73 16.11 -3.92
CA ILE A 188 -2.18 16.22 -2.54
C ILE A 188 -3.25 16.76 -1.59
N ARG A 189 -3.91 17.87 -1.95
CA ARG A 189 -4.95 18.47 -1.11
C ARG A 189 -6.11 17.50 -0.86
N THR A 190 -6.57 16.82 -1.91
CA THR A 190 -7.62 15.80 -1.80
C THR A 190 -7.23 14.69 -0.83
N ILE A 191 -6.00 14.17 -0.92
CA ILE A 191 -5.53 13.10 -0.03
C ILE A 191 -5.36 13.61 1.41
N ALA A 192 -4.80 14.81 1.60
CA ALA A 192 -4.67 15.43 2.92
C ALA A 192 -6.04 15.61 3.60
N ASP A 193 -7.05 16.05 2.85
CA ASP A 193 -8.43 16.17 3.35
C ASP A 193 -9.03 14.80 3.70
N VAL A 194 -8.82 13.78 2.86
CA VAL A 194 -9.27 12.40 3.13
C VAL A 194 -8.64 11.85 4.41
N LEU A 195 -7.34 12.09 4.62
CA LEU A 195 -6.59 11.61 5.78
C LEU A 195 -6.77 12.49 7.03
N ARG A 196 -7.46 13.64 6.94
CA ARG A 196 -7.62 14.56 8.08
C ARG A 196 -8.27 13.88 9.29
N ASN A 197 -9.25 13.01 9.07
CA ASN A 197 -9.96 12.25 10.13
C ASN A 197 -9.31 10.89 10.43
N ASN A 198 -8.09 10.64 9.92
CA ASN A 198 -7.33 9.45 10.26
C ASN A 198 -6.75 9.61 11.69
N PRO A 199 -6.98 8.67 12.61
CA PRO A 199 -6.48 8.78 13.99
C PRO A 199 -4.96 8.98 14.10
N TYR A 200 -4.18 8.40 13.17
CA TYR A 200 -2.74 8.62 13.10
C TYR A 200 -2.42 10.05 12.67
N SER A 201 -3.07 10.55 11.62
CA SER A 201 -2.92 11.95 11.16
C SER A 201 -3.30 12.94 12.26
N GLU A 202 -4.44 12.75 12.92
CA GLU A 202 -4.89 13.57 14.06
C GLU A 202 -3.84 13.61 15.17
N THR A 203 -3.28 12.45 15.51
CA THR A 203 -2.24 12.35 16.53
C THR A 203 -1.01 13.18 16.13
N PHE A 204 -0.51 13.03 14.90
CA PHE A 204 0.67 13.79 14.47
C PHE A 204 0.40 15.28 14.31
N ARG A 205 -0.75 15.69 13.76
CA ARG A 205 -1.16 17.11 13.71
C ARG A 205 -1.20 17.73 15.11
N SER A 206 -1.75 17.01 16.09
CA SER A 206 -1.80 17.47 17.49
C SER A 206 -0.40 17.62 18.11
N LEU A 207 0.56 16.78 17.72
CA LEU A 207 1.95 16.91 18.15
C LEU A 207 2.62 18.15 17.56
N GLY A 208 2.28 18.54 16.32
CA GLY A 208 2.75 19.78 15.70
C GLY A 208 2.45 21.05 16.50
N GLN A 209 1.40 21.01 17.35
CA GLN A 209 1.00 22.11 18.23
C GLN A 209 1.73 22.11 19.59
N ALA A 210 2.55 21.08 19.87
CA ALA A 210 3.27 20.99 21.14
C ALA A 210 4.43 21.99 21.16
N GLU A 211 4.58 22.71 22.28
CA GLU A 211 5.75 23.54 22.53
C GLU A 211 6.99 22.64 22.67
N ASP A 212 8.12 23.04 22.07
CA ASP A 212 9.43 22.41 22.25
C ASP A 212 9.57 20.97 21.71
N LEU A 213 8.98 20.71 20.53
CA LEU A 213 9.09 19.44 19.78
C LEU A 213 10.52 18.89 19.66
N ALA A 214 11.53 19.77 19.62
CA ALA A 214 12.94 19.40 19.56
C ALA A 214 13.42 18.56 20.76
N ASN A 215 12.74 18.68 21.91
CA ASN A 215 13.04 17.94 23.14
C ASN A 215 12.17 16.68 23.33
N TYR A 216 11.23 16.40 22.42
CA TYR A 216 10.38 15.21 22.49
C TYR A 216 10.89 14.09 21.59
N ARG A 217 10.81 12.87 22.12
CA ARG A 217 11.00 11.63 21.36
C ARG A 217 9.66 10.93 21.20
N VAL A 218 9.05 11.04 20.02
CA VAL A 218 7.86 10.23 19.71
C VAL A 218 8.27 8.77 19.60
N THR A 219 7.62 7.91 20.38
CA THR A 219 7.84 6.47 20.35
C THR A 219 6.49 5.82 20.09
N LEU A 220 6.37 5.08 18.99
CA LEU A 220 5.14 4.31 18.75
C LEU A 220 5.14 3.06 19.61
N ASN A 221 4.19 2.99 20.55
CA ASN A 221 3.92 1.76 21.26
C ASN A 221 2.91 0.94 20.45
N LEU A 222 3.38 -0.19 19.94
CA LEU A 222 2.63 -1.04 19.03
C LEU A 222 2.08 -2.29 19.73
N ASP A 223 2.44 -2.45 21.01
CA ASP A 223 1.91 -3.52 21.83
C ASP A 223 0.54 -3.16 22.37
N HIS A 224 -0.48 -3.71 21.72
CA HIS A 224 -1.87 -3.66 22.13
C HIS A 224 -2.18 -4.34 23.48
N ARG A 225 -1.21 -4.97 24.16
CA ARG A 225 -1.40 -5.71 25.43
C ARG A 225 -0.84 -5.02 26.67
N LEU A 226 -0.15 -3.88 26.59
CA LEU A 226 0.56 -3.32 27.76
C LEU A 226 -0.10 -2.07 28.38
N HIS A 227 -0.33 -2.18 29.69
CA HIS A 227 -0.73 -1.13 30.62
C HIS A 227 0.27 0.05 30.58
N GLN A 228 -0.24 1.28 30.53
CA GLN A 228 0.45 2.59 30.38
C GLN A 228 1.59 2.92 31.39
N ARG A 229 2.05 1.98 32.23
CA ARG A 229 2.93 2.24 33.39
C ARG A 229 4.31 1.57 33.35
N ARG A 230 4.78 1.06 32.21
CA ARG A 230 6.17 0.56 32.08
C ARG A 230 6.88 1.27 30.93
N TYR A 231 8.04 1.85 31.25
CA TYR A 231 8.99 2.44 30.31
C TYR A 231 9.35 1.41 29.23
N ASN A 232 9.06 1.73 27.97
CA ASN A 232 9.40 0.88 26.84
C ASN A 232 10.59 1.48 26.08
N VAL A 233 11.61 0.64 25.85
CA VAL A 233 12.72 0.85 24.91
C VAL A 233 12.13 1.06 23.50
N PRO A 234 12.74 1.85 22.60
CA PRO A 234 12.21 2.06 21.25
C PRO A 234 11.99 0.72 20.56
N VAL A 235 10.72 0.37 20.31
CA VAL A 235 10.39 -0.90 19.68
C VAL A 235 10.17 -0.64 18.21
N THR A 236 10.98 -1.28 17.38
CA THR A 236 10.78 -1.25 15.95
C THR A 236 9.40 -1.77 15.56
N THR A 237 8.75 -1.14 14.58
CA THR A 237 7.46 -1.59 14.04
C THR A 237 7.63 -2.95 13.40
N LYS A 238 7.20 -4.00 14.11
CA LYS A 238 7.23 -5.37 13.61
C LYS A 238 6.04 -5.61 12.69
N PRO A 239 6.20 -6.44 11.64
CA PRO A 239 5.17 -6.69 10.62
C PRO A 239 3.92 -7.43 11.15
N PHE A 240 3.91 -7.84 12.42
CA PHE A 240 2.77 -8.49 13.06
C PHE A 240 1.93 -7.55 13.94
N TYR A 241 2.26 -6.26 13.98
CA TYR A 241 1.41 -5.25 14.59
C TYR A 241 0.41 -4.73 13.56
N GLY A 242 -0.87 -4.62 13.96
CA GLY A 242 -1.96 -4.26 13.03
C GLY A 242 -1.84 -2.85 12.48
N CYS A 243 -1.05 -1.98 13.10
CA CYS A 243 -0.75 -0.64 12.61
C CYS A 243 0.35 -0.62 11.54
N TYR A 244 1.05 -1.72 11.28
CA TYR A 244 2.16 -1.74 10.33
C TYR A 244 1.72 -1.34 8.92
N ASP A 245 0.68 -2.00 8.40
CA ASP A 245 0.12 -1.73 7.07
C ASP A 245 -0.43 -0.29 6.97
N PRO A 246 -1.30 0.22 7.87
CA PRO A 246 -1.84 1.58 7.76
C PRO A 246 -0.81 2.68 7.94
N LEU A 247 0.27 2.44 8.70
CA LEU A 247 1.37 3.41 8.83
C LEU A 247 2.24 3.49 7.57
N SER A 248 2.26 2.44 6.75
CA SER A 248 3.08 2.34 5.54
C SER A 248 2.29 2.63 4.26
N TYR A 249 1.00 2.26 4.26
CA TYR A 249 0.11 2.34 3.10
C TYR A 249 -1.17 3.13 3.43
N PRO A 250 -1.07 4.40 3.85
CA PRO A 250 -2.22 5.21 4.25
C PRO A 250 -3.32 5.28 3.17
N LEU A 251 -2.96 5.17 1.88
CA LEU A 251 -3.92 5.19 0.78
C LEU A 251 -4.82 3.92 0.73
N PHE A 252 -4.38 2.81 1.32
CA PHE A 252 -5.21 1.60 1.49
C PHE A 252 -5.99 1.58 2.81
N PHE A 253 -5.56 2.37 3.78
CA PHE A 253 -6.14 2.43 5.13
C PHE A 253 -6.46 3.89 5.52
N PRO A 254 -7.29 4.61 4.74
CA PRO A 254 -7.46 6.06 4.89
C PRO A 254 -8.07 6.47 6.22
N ARG A 255 -8.78 5.57 6.92
CA ARG A 255 -9.38 5.84 8.23
C ARG A 255 -8.53 5.29 9.39
N GLY A 256 -7.31 4.86 9.12
CA GLY A 256 -6.39 4.32 10.13
C GLY A 256 -6.84 2.96 10.67
N GLU A 257 -7.66 2.25 9.92
CA GLU A 257 -8.06 0.88 10.25
C GLU A 257 -6.86 -0.06 10.39
N SER A 258 -6.98 -1.05 11.27
CA SER A 258 -5.91 -2.03 11.47
C SER A 258 -5.78 -2.98 10.28
N GLY A 259 -4.53 -3.17 9.84
CA GLY A 259 -4.08 -4.27 9.00
C GLY A 259 -4.04 -5.61 9.74
N TRP A 260 -3.28 -6.56 9.21
CA TRP A 260 -3.17 -7.87 9.84
C TRP A 260 -2.38 -7.83 11.16
N HIS A 261 -2.80 -8.62 12.15
CA HIS A 261 -2.03 -8.84 13.36
C HIS A 261 -2.22 -10.24 13.93
N GLN A 262 -1.23 -10.74 14.67
CA GLN A 262 -1.19 -12.12 15.18
C GLN A 262 -2.37 -12.53 16.07
N SER A 263 -3.03 -11.56 16.67
CA SER A 263 -4.14 -11.75 17.61
C SER A 263 -5.51 -11.60 16.95
N LEU A 264 -5.58 -11.37 15.64
CA LEU A 264 -6.85 -11.24 14.92
C LEU A 264 -7.67 -12.53 15.02
N PRO A 265 -8.85 -12.53 15.65
CA PRO A 265 -9.66 -13.73 15.83
C PRO A 265 -10.41 -14.10 14.54
N LYS A 266 -10.71 -15.39 14.38
CA LYS A 266 -11.62 -15.89 13.34
C LYS A 266 -13.07 -15.50 13.61
N ASP A 267 -13.91 -15.58 12.58
CA ASP A 267 -15.33 -15.25 12.68
C ASP A 267 -16.01 -16.07 13.79
N LYS A 268 -16.88 -15.42 14.57
CA LYS A 268 -17.60 -15.99 15.73
C LYS A 268 -16.73 -16.44 16.92
N ILE A 269 -15.45 -16.05 16.95
CA ILE A 269 -14.59 -16.22 18.12
C ILE A 269 -14.44 -14.87 18.79
N THR A 270 -14.88 -14.77 20.04
CA THR A 270 -14.70 -13.53 20.81
C THR A 270 -13.23 -13.34 21.16
N MET A 271 -12.81 -12.08 21.35
CA MET A 271 -11.43 -11.79 21.73
C MET A 271 -11.11 -12.36 23.13
N GLU A 272 -12.10 -12.41 24.02
CA GLU A 272 -12.01 -13.03 25.34
C GLU A 272 -11.76 -14.54 25.24
N ASP A 273 -12.55 -15.25 24.44
CA ASP A 273 -12.38 -16.70 24.21
C ASP A 273 -11.02 -17.00 23.58
N ALA A 274 -10.61 -16.18 22.61
CA ALA A 274 -9.32 -16.32 21.95
C ALA A 274 -8.16 -16.11 22.92
N ASN A 275 -8.32 -15.19 23.88
CA ASN A 275 -7.31 -14.89 24.88
C ASN A 275 -7.27 -15.92 26.02
N ALA A 276 -8.42 -16.46 26.43
CA ALA A 276 -8.52 -17.53 27.42
C ALA A 276 -7.90 -18.85 26.94
N ARG A 277 -7.86 -19.06 25.62
CA ARG A 277 -7.28 -20.25 24.98
C ARG A 277 -5.85 -20.05 24.46
N ASN A 278 -5.21 -18.93 24.80
CA ASN A 278 -3.81 -18.68 24.46
C ASN A 278 -2.90 -19.69 25.17
N GLY A 279 -2.57 -20.77 24.49
CA GLY A 279 -1.41 -21.60 24.78
C GLY A 279 -0.38 -21.47 23.66
N ASP A 280 0.85 -21.90 23.94
CA ASP A 280 1.91 -22.02 22.92
C ASP A 280 1.65 -23.16 21.91
N ASP A 281 0.47 -23.78 21.95
CA ASP A 281 0.05 -24.82 21.02
C ASP A 281 -0.33 -24.21 19.64
N PRO A 282 0.47 -24.48 18.58
CA PRO A 282 0.20 -23.97 17.25
C PRO A 282 -1.11 -24.49 16.64
N ASP A 283 -1.55 -25.70 17.01
CA ASP A 283 -2.80 -26.27 16.48
C ASP A 283 -4.02 -25.56 17.05
N CYS A 284 -3.99 -25.23 18.34
CA CYS A 284 -5.03 -24.42 19.00
C CYS A 284 -5.13 -23.03 18.35
N ASN A 285 -3.99 -22.35 18.17
CA ASN A 285 -3.93 -21.03 17.53
C ASN A 285 -4.45 -21.06 16.09
N SER A 286 -4.19 -22.13 15.34
CA SER A 286 -4.69 -22.29 13.97
C SER A 286 -6.22 -22.32 13.87
N ARG A 287 -6.91 -22.74 14.93
CA ARG A 287 -8.39 -22.79 14.98
C ARG A 287 -9.00 -21.46 15.42
N ILE A 288 -8.21 -20.61 16.08
CA ILE A 288 -8.68 -19.42 16.78
C ILE A 288 -8.30 -18.13 16.05
N ARG A 289 -7.09 -18.06 15.52
CA ARG A 289 -6.50 -16.85 14.93
C ARG A 289 -6.54 -16.89 13.40
N VAL A 290 -6.58 -15.72 12.79
CA VAL A 290 -6.42 -15.53 11.34
C VAL A 290 -4.93 -15.41 11.03
N PHE A 291 -4.40 -16.31 10.19
CA PHE A 291 -3.02 -16.20 9.71
C PHE A 291 -2.88 -15.09 8.67
N VAL A 292 -1.68 -14.51 8.55
CA VAL A 292 -1.37 -13.45 7.58
C VAL A 292 -1.77 -13.84 6.16
N ARG A 293 -1.45 -15.08 5.75
CA ARG A 293 -1.84 -15.61 4.45
C ARG A 293 -3.35 -15.62 4.27
N ASP A 294 -4.09 -16.08 5.28
CA ASP A 294 -5.54 -16.17 5.19
C ASP A 294 -6.22 -14.78 5.16
N TYR A 295 -5.63 -13.81 5.86
CA TYR A 295 -6.07 -12.41 5.84
C TYR A 295 -5.95 -11.81 4.44
N TYR A 296 -4.76 -11.92 3.84
CA TYR A 296 -4.51 -11.38 2.50
C TYR A 296 -5.25 -12.17 1.42
N CYS A 297 -5.34 -13.50 1.53
CA CYS A 297 -6.21 -14.31 0.68
C CYS A 297 -7.68 -13.86 0.73
N TYR A 298 -8.17 -13.33 1.86
CA TYR A 298 -9.52 -12.77 1.95
C TYR A 298 -9.62 -11.37 1.33
N LYS A 299 -8.60 -10.52 1.56
CA LYS A 299 -8.55 -9.13 1.08
C LYS A 299 -8.39 -9.05 -0.45
N PHE A 300 -7.67 -9.97 -1.09
CA PHE A 300 -7.50 -9.97 -2.55
C PHE A 300 -8.70 -10.50 -3.35
N GLN A 301 -9.73 -10.99 -2.67
CA GLN A 301 -10.89 -11.54 -3.38
C GLN A 301 -11.75 -10.43 -3.97
N MET A 302 -12.03 -10.56 -5.27
CA MET A 302 -13.04 -9.77 -5.95
C MET A 302 -14.43 -10.12 -5.42
N ARG A 303 -15.22 -9.12 -5.07
CA ARG A 303 -16.62 -9.28 -4.66
C ARG A 303 -17.47 -8.31 -5.45
N ARG A 304 -18.58 -8.80 -6.02
CA ARG A 304 -19.44 -7.95 -6.86
C ARG A 304 -20.02 -6.80 -6.04
N GLY A 305 -19.97 -5.60 -6.59
CA GLY A 305 -20.53 -4.39 -5.96
C GLY A 305 -19.72 -3.86 -4.76
N ILE A 306 -18.55 -4.43 -4.47
CA ILE A 306 -17.66 -3.96 -3.39
C ILE A 306 -16.37 -3.46 -4.02
N PHE A 307 -16.10 -2.16 -3.86
CA PHE A 307 -14.83 -1.56 -4.28
C PHE A 307 -13.68 -2.12 -3.42
N ASN A 308 -12.55 -2.42 -4.05
CA ASN A 308 -11.38 -2.97 -3.37
C ASN A 308 -10.13 -2.13 -3.71
N PRO A 309 -9.69 -1.22 -2.82
CA PRO A 309 -8.58 -0.32 -3.12
C PRO A 309 -7.29 -1.07 -3.43
N ILE A 310 -7.07 -2.25 -2.84
CA ILE A 310 -5.87 -3.06 -3.07
C ILE A 310 -5.82 -3.57 -4.52
N LEU A 311 -6.96 -3.96 -5.09
CA LEU A 311 -7.02 -4.43 -6.48
C LEU A 311 -6.89 -3.28 -7.50
N HIS A 312 -7.23 -2.07 -7.11
CA HIS A 312 -7.00 -0.85 -7.90
C HIS A 312 -5.62 -0.22 -7.66
N GLY A 313 -4.90 -0.70 -6.64
CA GLY A 313 -3.61 -0.18 -6.19
C GLY A 313 -2.46 -0.34 -7.19
N GLY A 314 -2.59 -1.21 -8.18
CA GLY A 314 -1.57 -1.40 -9.23
C GLY A 314 -0.15 -1.53 -8.67
N LEU A 315 0.73 -0.61 -9.09
CA LEU A 315 2.13 -0.54 -8.66
C LEU A 315 2.32 -0.37 -7.15
N LEU A 316 1.39 0.28 -6.43
CA LEU A 316 1.52 0.47 -4.98
C LEU A 316 1.56 -0.87 -4.22
N PHE A 317 1.04 -1.93 -4.82
CA PHE A 317 1.05 -3.28 -4.26
C PHE A 317 2.25 -4.15 -4.72
N GLN A 318 2.91 -3.78 -5.83
CA GLN A 318 4.04 -4.53 -6.42
C GLN A 318 5.38 -4.06 -5.87
#